data_AF-K1SMQ1-F1
#
_entry.id   AF-K1SMQ1-F1
#
_cell.length_a   1.000
_cell.length_b   1.000
_cell.length_c   1.000
_cell.angle_alpha   90.00
_cell.angle_beta   90.00
_cell.angle_gamma   90.00
#
_symmetry.space_group_name_H-M   'P 1'
#
loop_
_entity.id
_entity.type
_entity.pdbx_description
1 polymer ?
#
loop_
_entity_poly.entity_id
_entity_poly.type
_entity_poly.pdbx_seq_one_letter_code
_entity_poly.pdbx_strand_id
1 'polypeptide(L)'
;TLSSDIFYADNESGEYTITGISDAGSRIIYGDNEEVVAGSDGKFAVSGKLYESQTSSVIMLCAQDFAENTSIPQTALVIKKISNTVTVNDSYAENSGSGEYSEGETVTIKAGERSGYKFSGWTTDDGVQFADSKSAETTFTMPSKAVTVTANWTKSSGGNGGGGGNVRYTVSFETNGGNDIAS
;
A
#
# COMPACT_ATOMS: atom_id res chain seq x y z
N THR A 1 13.79 -2.61 -27.18
CA THR A 1 14.16 -2.05 -25.86
C THR A 1 13.02 -2.20 -24.90
N LEU A 2 13.28 -2.83 -23.75
CA LEU A 2 12.32 -2.93 -22.66
C LEU A 2 12.03 -1.56 -22.02
N SER A 3 10.84 -1.39 -21.45
CA SER A 3 10.46 -0.18 -20.70
C SER A 3 11.07 -0.14 -19.29
N SER A 4 11.49 -1.29 -18.78
CA SER A 4 12.10 -1.48 -17.46
C SER A 4 12.95 -2.76 -17.46
N ASP A 5 13.91 -2.87 -16.54
CA ASP A 5 14.63 -4.12 -16.28
C ASP A 5 13.83 -5.05 -15.35
N ILE A 6 12.92 -4.47 -14.55
CA ILE A 6 12.07 -5.18 -13.58
C ILE A 6 10.59 -4.96 -13.90
N PHE A 7 9.85 -6.05 -13.97
CA PHE A 7 8.40 -6.09 -14.12
C PHE A 7 7.78 -6.84 -12.93
N TYR A 8 6.51 -6.54 -12.67
CA TYR A 8 5.81 -7.10 -11.54
C TYR A 8 4.66 -7.99 -12.00
N ALA A 9 4.61 -9.20 -11.43
CA ALA A 9 3.45 -10.08 -11.51
C ALA A 9 2.51 -9.79 -10.35
N ASP A 10 1.21 -9.92 -10.59
CA ASP A 10 0.21 -9.94 -9.52
C ASP A 10 0.53 -11.06 -8.51
N ASN A 11 0.30 -10.80 -7.23
CA ASN A 11 0.66 -11.78 -6.19
C ASN A 11 -0.23 -13.02 -6.21
N GLU A 12 -1.52 -12.84 -6.50
CA GLU A 12 -2.55 -13.89 -6.42
C GLU A 12 -2.65 -14.63 -7.74
N SER A 13 -2.86 -13.88 -8.84
CA SER A 13 -2.99 -14.46 -10.16
C SER A 13 -1.62 -14.82 -10.74
N GLY A 14 -0.53 -14.18 -10.35
CA GLY A 14 0.78 -14.37 -10.99
C GLY A 14 0.88 -13.74 -12.38
N GLU A 15 -0.17 -13.07 -12.87
CA GLU A 15 -0.18 -12.46 -14.20
C GLU A 15 0.76 -11.25 -14.25
N TYR A 16 1.52 -11.13 -15.34
CA TYR A 16 2.39 -9.99 -15.58
C TYR A 16 2.30 -9.52 -17.03
N THR A 17 2.77 -8.31 -17.28
CA THR A 17 2.96 -7.79 -18.64
C THR A 17 4.32 -7.11 -18.75
N ILE A 18 5.16 -7.62 -19.64
CA ILE A 18 6.43 -7.00 -20.05
C ILE A 18 6.14 -6.07 -21.22
N THR A 19 6.61 -4.83 -21.15
CA THR A 19 6.40 -3.84 -22.21
C THR A 19 7.72 -3.31 -22.75
N GLY A 20 7.66 -2.80 -23.97
CA GLY A 20 8.81 -2.17 -24.59
C GLY A 20 8.47 -1.57 -25.94
N ILE A 21 9.53 -1.14 -26.62
CA ILE A 21 9.51 -0.57 -27.96
C ILE A 21 10.46 -1.34 -28.89
N SER A 22 10.08 -1.47 -30.14
CA SER A 22 10.90 -1.97 -31.26
C SER A 22 10.52 -1.23 -32.54
N ASP A 23 11.12 -1.60 -33.67
CA ASP A 23 10.63 -1.15 -34.96
C ASP A 23 9.20 -1.69 -35.20
N ALA A 24 8.36 -0.88 -35.83
CA ALA A 24 6.96 -1.21 -36.09
C ALA A 24 6.84 -2.52 -36.89
N GLY A 25 5.98 -3.43 -36.43
CA GLY A 25 5.78 -4.74 -37.06
C GLY A 25 6.88 -5.78 -36.78
N SER A 26 7.90 -5.45 -35.96
CA SER A 26 8.89 -6.46 -35.53
C SER A 26 8.22 -7.58 -34.74
N ARG A 27 8.71 -8.80 -34.90
CA ARG A 27 8.34 -9.93 -34.04
C ARG A 27 9.19 -9.88 -32.78
N ILE A 28 8.54 -9.99 -31.62
CA ILE A 28 9.19 -10.09 -30.32
C ILE A 28 9.12 -11.55 -29.91
N ILE A 29 10.26 -12.23 -29.94
CA ILE A 29 10.40 -13.64 -29.60
C ILE A 29 10.81 -13.73 -28.13
N TYR A 30 10.14 -14.58 -27.35
CA TYR A 30 10.39 -14.73 -25.92
C TYR A 30 10.11 -16.16 -25.44
N GLY A 31 10.65 -16.52 -24.27
CA GLY A 31 10.43 -17.84 -23.65
C GLY A 31 10.81 -19.00 -24.57
N ASP A 32 9.93 -20.00 -24.68
CA ASP A 32 10.08 -21.18 -25.55
C ASP A 32 9.62 -20.91 -27.00
N ASN A 33 10.13 -19.83 -27.61
CA ASN A 33 9.78 -19.33 -28.95
C ASN A 33 8.31 -18.86 -29.10
N GLU A 34 7.75 -18.29 -28.05
CA GLU A 34 6.51 -17.53 -28.20
C GLU A 34 6.77 -16.18 -28.87
N GLU A 35 5.77 -15.62 -29.54
CA GLU A 35 5.92 -14.41 -30.33
C GLU A 35 4.74 -13.44 -30.15
N VAL A 36 5.07 -12.15 -30.05
CA VAL A 36 4.10 -11.05 -30.22
C VAL A 36 4.61 -10.07 -31.27
N VAL A 37 3.71 -9.40 -31.98
CA VAL A 37 4.09 -8.41 -33.00
C VAL A 37 3.97 -7.01 -32.41
N ALA A 38 5.00 -6.19 -32.59
CA ALA A 38 4.95 -4.79 -32.20
C ALA A 38 3.96 -4.01 -33.08
N GLY A 39 3.19 -3.13 -32.45
CA GLY A 39 2.20 -2.30 -33.12
C GLY A 39 2.80 -1.34 -34.16
N SER A 40 1.94 -0.63 -34.88
CA SER A 40 2.37 0.42 -35.81
C SER A 40 3.08 1.59 -35.13
N ASP A 41 2.89 1.76 -33.83
CA ASP A 41 3.61 2.71 -32.97
C ASP A 41 4.92 2.13 -32.38
N GLY A 42 5.29 0.90 -32.77
CA GLY A 42 6.47 0.20 -32.29
C GLY A 42 6.34 -0.37 -30.88
N LYS A 43 5.19 -0.22 -30.20
CA LYS A 43 5.02 -0.77 -28.85
C LYS A 43 4.64 -2.24 -28.89
N PHE A 44 5.11 -2.98 -27.90
CA PHE A 44 4.69 -4.35 -27.67
C PHE A 44 4.36 -4.59 -26.19
N ALA A 45 3.54 -5.61 -25.96
CA ALA A 45 3.22 -6.14 -24.65
C ALA A 45 3.27 -7.66 -24.71
N VAL A 46 4.09 -8.27 -23.85
CA VAL A 46 4.20 -9.71 -23.65
C VAL A 46 3.54 -10.04 -22.33
N SER A 47 2.45 -10.80 -22.37
CA SER A 47 1.75 -11.26 -21.16
C SER A 47 2.21 -12.66 -20.79
N GLY A 48 2.24 -12.95 -19.49
CA GLY A 48 2.57 -14.27 -18.98
C GLY A 48 2.12 -14.44 -17.55
N LYS A 49 2.43 -15.60 -16.97
CA LYS A 49 2.03 -15.96 -15.62
C LYS A 49 3.18 -16.62 -14.86
N LEU A 50 3.45 -16.16 -13.64
CA LEU A 50 4.27 -16.90 -12.67
C LEU A 50 3.41 -17.95 -11.98
N TYR A 51 3.91 -19.18 -11.88
CA TYR A 51 3.23 -20.24 -11.14
C TYR A 51 3.21 -19.95 -9.63
N GLU A 52 2.31 -20.61 -8.89
CA GLU A 52 2.13 -20.38 -7.45
C GLU A 52 3.44 -20.50 -6.66
N SER A 53 4.27 -21.49 -6.99
CA SER A 53 5.57 -21.74 -6.35
C SER A 53 6.68 -20.76 -6.74
N GLN A 54 6.48 -19.94 -7.77
CA GLN A 54 7.48 -18.99 -8.24
C GLN A 54 7.26 -17.62 -7.58
N THR A 55 8.33 -17.04 -7.03
CA THR A 55 8.36 -15.64 -6.58
C THR A 55 8.92 -14.71 -7.66
N SER A 56 9.64 -15.27 -8.63
CA SER A 56 10.24 -14.54 -9.74
C SER A 56 10.56 -15.45 -10.93
N SER A 57 10.74 -14.85 -12.10
CA SER A 57 11.29 -15.49 -13.29
C SER A 57 12.12 -14.49 -14.11
N VAL A 58 13.04 -14.99 -14.93
CA VAL A 58 13.77 -14.16 -15.90
C VAL A 58 13.29 -14.54 -17.30
N ILE A 59 12.77 -13.55 -18.03
CA ILE A 59 12.29 -13.73 -19.40
C ILE A 59 13.31 -13.11 -20.34
N MET A 60 13.77 -13.88 -21.32
CA MET A 60 14.65 -13.40 -22.37
C MET A 60 13.81 -13.03 -23.60
N LEU A 61 14.09 -11.88 -24.20
CA LEU A 61 13.37 -11.37 -25.36
C LEU A 61 14.35 -10.92 -26.44
N CYS A 62 14.03 -11.19 -27.70
CA CYS A 62 14.68 -10.56 -28.85
C CYS A 62 13.65 -10.05 -29.85
N ALA A 63 13.93 -8.90 -30.46
CA ALA A 63 13.18 -8.41 -31.61
C ALA A 63 13.80 -8.93 -32.91
N GLN A 64 12.95 -9.33 -33.86
CA GLN A 64 13.30 -9.74 -35.21
C GLN A 64 12.55 -8.88 -36.24
N ASP A 65 13.27 -8.36 -37.23
CA ASP A 65 12.70 -7.53 -38.30
C ASP A 65 12.14 -8.38 -39.47
N PHE A 66 11.61 -7.71 -40.51
CA PHE A 66 11.11 -8.38 -41.72
C PHE A 66 12.21 -9.03 -42.57
N ALA A 67 13.47 -8.64 -42.39
CA ALA A 67 14.63 -9.22 -43.05
C ALA A 67 15.26 -10.35 -42.21
N GLU A 68 14.58 -10.80 -41.14
CA GLU A 68 14.99 -11.85 -40.21
C GLU A 68 16.23 -11.51 -39.36
N ASN A 69 16.66 -10.26 -39.34
CA ASN A 69 17.74 -9.84 -38.44
C ASN A 69 17.24 -9.83 -37.01
N THR A 70 18.00 -10.45 -36.11
CA THR A 70 17.70 -10.50 -34.69
C THR A 70 18.54 -9.51 -33.90
N SER A 71 17.89 -8.80 -33.00
CA SER A 71 18.54 -7.93 -32.02
C SER A 71 19.29 -8.75 -30.96
N ILE A 72 20.20 -8.09 -30.25
CA ILE A 72 20.82 -8.64 -29.05
C ILE A 72 19.72 -8.93 -28.02
N PRO A 73 19.70 -10.12 -27.41
CA PRO A 73 18.70 -10.46 -26.41
C PRO A 73 18.73 -9.52 -25.19
N GLN A 74 17.55 -9.20 -24.66
CA GLN A 74 17.36 -8.47 -23.41
C GLN A 74 16.67 -9.36 -22.38
N THR A 75 16.99 -9.19 -21.10
CA THR A 75 16.37 -9.92 -20.00
C THR A 75 15.44 -9.01 -19.22
N ALA A 76 14.22 -9.47 -18.99
CA ALA A 76 13.25 -8.89 -18.08
C ALA A 76 13.20 -9.73 -16.79
N LEU A 77 13.45 -9.13 -15.63
CA LEU A 77 13.21 -9.77 -14.34
C LEU A 77 11.75 -9.55 -13.96
N VAL A 78 10.96 -10.63 -13.86
CA VAL A 78 9.59 -10.57 -13.38
C VAL A 78 9.54 -11.03 -11.93
N ILE A 79 8.97 -10.24 -11.03
CA ILE A 79 8.87 -10.54 -9.59
C ILE A 79 7.40 -10.48 -9.17
N LYS A 80 6.91 -11.44 -8.37
CA LYS A 80 5.60 -11.29 -7.73
C LYS A 80 5.60 -10.07 -6.82
N LYS A 81 4.63 -9.17 -7.04
CA LYS A 81 4.43 -7.99 -6.21
C LYS A 81 3.76 -8.39 -4.90
N ILE A 82 4.56 -8.80 -3.93
CA ILE A 82 4.05 -9.03 -2.57
C ILE A 82 3.72 -7.66 -1.97
N SER A 83 2.44 -7.42 -1.72
CA SER A 83 1.96 -6.28 -0.95
C SER A 83 1.42 -6.76 0.39
N ASN A 84 1.42 -5.85 1.35
CA ASN A 84 0.78 -6.02 2.64
C ASN A 84 -0.27 -4.92 2.82
N THR A 85 -1.36 -5.26 3.48
CA THR A 85 -2.44 -4.32 3.76
C THR A 85 -2.05 -3.36 4.89
N VAL A 86 -2.33 -2.07 4.68
CA VAL A 86 -2.41 -1.05 5.73
C VAL A 86 -3.87 -0.72 5.99
N THR A 87 -4.28 -0.86 7.24
CA THR A 87 -5.61 -0.46 7.72
C THR A 87 -5.46 0.75 8.64
N VAL A 88 -6.17 1.84 8.33
CA VAL A 88 -6.17 3.07 9.15
C VAL A 88 -7.53 3.25 9.82
N ASN A 89 -7.58 2.98 11.13
CA ASN A 89 -8.77 3.12 11.96
C ASN A 89 -8.97 4.58 12.42
N ASP A 90 -10.23 4.97 12.60
CA ASP A 90 -10.66 6.26 13.15
C ASP A 90 -10.13 7.51 12.42
N SER A 91 -9.71 7.35 11.16
CA SER A 91 -9.43 8.46 10.26
C SER A 91 -10.72 9.09 9.75
N TYR A 92 -10.71 10.43 9.68
CA TYR A 92 -11.73 11.27 9.06
C TYR A 92 -11.24 11.94 7.76
N ALA A 93 -10.07 11.55 7.25
CA ALA A 93 -9.59 11.99 5.93
C ALA A 93 -10.32 11.25 4.80
N GLU A 94 -10.54 11.94 3.67
CA GLU A 94 -11.05 11.31 2.43
C GLU A 94 -10.11 10.19 1.93
N ASN A 95 -8.79 10.42 2.05
CA ASN A 95 -7.77 9.41 1.82
C ASN A 95 -6.91 9.28 3.07
N SER A 96 -7.16 8.21 3.83
CA SER A 96 -6.48 7.93 5.10
C SER A 96 -5.07 7.37 4.92
N GLY A 97 -4.73 6.86 3.72
CA GLY A 97 -3.54 6.06 3.47
C GLY A 97 -3.75 4.55 3.64
N SER A 98 -4.97 4.07 3.88
CA SER A 98 -5.27 2.62 3.83
C SER A 98 -5.09 2.08 2.40
N GLY A 99 -4.57 0.87 2.27
CA GLY A 99 -4.32 0.25 0.97
C GLY A 99 -3.26 -0.85 1.01
N GLU A 100 -2.83 -1.28 -0.17
CA GLU A 100 -1.81 -2.30 -0.37
C GLU A 100 -0.46 -1.65 -0.70
N TYR A 101 0.58 -2.01 0.06
CA TYR A 101 1.92 -1.43 -0.09
C TYR A 101 2.97 -2.53 -0.12
N SER A 102 4.01 -2.35 -0.93
CA SER A 102 5.13 -3.29 -0.97
C SER A 102 6.05 -3.10 0.24
N GLU A 103 6.75 -4.15 0.65
CA GLU A 103 7.75 -4.05 1.72
C GLU A 103 8.79 -2.96 1.42
N GLY A 104 9.13 -2.15 2.43
CA GLY A 104 10.08 -1.04 2.30
C GLY A 104 9.48 0.24 1.72
N GLU A 105 8.24 0.21 1.22
CA GLU A 105 7.56 1.39 0.72
C GLU A 105 7.28 2.39 1.87
N THR A 106 7.37 3.69 1.57
CA THR A 106 6.99 4.74 2.53
C THR A 106 5.50 4.99 2.44
N VAL A 107 4.77 4.65 3.49
CA VAL A 107 3.32 4.83 3.59
C VAL A 107 3.04 6.18 4.24
N THR A 108 2.20 7.01 3.59
CA THR A 108 1.68 8.25 4.17
C THR A 108 0.28 8.03 4.70
N ILE A 109 0.06 8.33 5.97
CA ILE A 109 -1.26 8.23 6.63
C ILE A 109 -1.76 9.60 7.08
N LYS A 110 -3.08 9.80 7.01
CA LYS A 110 -3.74 11.06 7.34
C LYS A 110 -4.93 10.80 8.26
N ALA A 111 -5.04 11.56 9.35
CA ALA A 111 -6.15 11.47 10.29
C ALA A 111 -7.35 12.29 9.83
N GLY A 112 -7.13 13.33 9.02
CA GLY A 112 -8.16 14.28 8.61
C GLY A 112 -8.58 15.22 9.75
N GLU A 113 -9.80 15.76 9.66
CA GLU A 113 -10.36 16.65 10.67
C GLU A 113 -11.64 16.05 11.27
N ARG A 114 -11.75 16.12 12.59
CA ARG A 114 -12.91 15.61 13.33
C ARG A 114 -13.55 16.73 14.15
N SER A 115 -14.75 17.14 13.77
CA SER A 115 -15.49 18.22 14.46
C SER A 115 -15.66 17.93 15.95
N GLY A 116 -15.32 18.90 16.80
CA GLY A 116 -15.42 18.79 18.26
C GLY A 116 -14.31 17.98 18.93
N TYR A 117 -13.27 17.58 18.19
CA TYR A 117 -12.13 16.83 18.70
C TYR A 117 -10.82 17.45 18.23
N LYS A 118 -9.74 17.16 18.97
CA LYS A 118 -8.36 17.41 18.58
C LYS A 118 -7.65 16.07 18.41
N PHE A 119 -6.89 15.94 17.34
CA PHE A 119 -6.03 14.77 17.13
C PHE A 119 -5.00 14.65 18.27
N SER A 120 -4.84 13.45 18.82
CA SER A 120 -3.96 13.19 19.98
C SER A 120 -2.78 12.26 19.67
N GLY A 121 -2.78 11.63 18.49
CA GLY A 121 -1.65 10.88 17.95
C GLY A 121 -2.03 9.57 17.26
N TRP A 122 -1.05 8.95 16.63
CA TRP A 122 -1.13 7.62 16.03
C TRP A 122 -0.68 6.54 17.00
N THR A 123 -1.35 5.39 16.96
CA THR A 123 -0.95 4.16 17.67
C THR A 123 -1.01 2.96 16.74
N THR A 124 -0.24 1.92 17.06
CA THR A 124 -0.19 0.66 16.33
C THR A 124 0.31 -0.44 17.26
N ASP A 125 -0.22 -1.65 17.11
CA ASP A 125 0.30 -2.86 17.78
C ASP A 125 1.34 -3.59 16.93
N ASP A 126 1.54 -3.15 15.68
CA ASP A 126 2.40 -3.82 14.71
C ASP A 126 3.87 -3.41 14.79
N GLY A 127 4.21 -2.46 15.66
CA GLY A 127 5.58 -2.05 15.96
C GLY A 127 6.23 -1.13 14.92
N VAL A 128 5.46 -0.63 13.94
CA VAL A 128 5.97 0.35 12.96
C VAL A 128 6.34 1.66 13.66
N GLN A 129 7.39 2.32 13.16
CA GLN A 129 7.85 3.60 13.68
C GLN A 129 7.32 4.73 12.80
N PHE A 130 6.54 5.63 13.39
CA PHE A 130 6.06 6.83 12.72
C PHE A 130 7.16 7.90 12.69
N ALA A 131 7.27 8.62 11.58
CA ALA A 131 8.15 9.79 11.47
C ALA A 131 7.80 10.84 12.53
N ASP A 132 6.51 11.09 12.74
CA ASP A 132 5.97 11.86 13.86
C ASP A 132 4.60 11.28 14.26
N SER A 133 4.51 10.59 15.40
CA SER A 133 3.25 10.02 15.89
C SER A 133 2.25 11.06 16.40
N LYS A 134 2.64 12.33 16.54
CA LYS A 134 1.77 13.43 17.00
C LYS A 134 1.29 14.34 15.88
N SER A 135 1.84 14.23 14.68
CA SER A 135 1.34 14.90 13.48
C SER A 135 0.12 14.18 12.90
N ALA A 136 -0.92 14.93 12.54
CA ALA A 136 -2.15 14.40 11.91
C ALA A 136 -1.89 13.80 10.51
N GLU A 137 -0.79 14.18 9.87
CA GLU A 137 -0.25 13.54 8.67
C GLU A 137 1.18 13.08 8.97
N THR A 138 1.47 11.80 8.78
CA THR A 138 2.76 11.19 9.09
C THR A 138 3.09 10.06 8.15
N THR A 139 4.29 9.51 8.26
CA THR A 139 4.74 8.39 7.44
C THR A 139 5.33 7.27 8.29
N PHE A 140 5.37 6.06 7.73
CA PHE A 140 6.16 4.93 8.24
C PHE A 140 6.62 4.05 7.07
N THR A 141 7.62 3.20 7.30
CA THR A 141 8.08 2.22 6.30
C THR A 141 7.31 0.92 6.44
N MET A 142 6.76 0.42 5.34
CA MET A 142 5.95 -0.79 5.32
C MET A 142 6.80 -2.04 5.65
N PRO A 143 6.47 -2.81 6.70
CA PRO A 143 7.15 -4.06 7.00
C PRO A 143 6.67 -5.20 6.09
N SER A 144 7.31 -6.36 6.20
CA SER A 144 6.95 -7.61 5.53
C SER A 144 5.68 -8.29 6.11
N LYS A 145 4.72 -7.51 6.60
CA LYS A 145 3.44 -7.98 7.17
C LYS A 145 2.37 -6.89 7.09
N ALA A 146 1.10 -7.26 7.21
CA ALA A 146 0.00 -6.30 7.35
C ALA A 146 0.19 -5.41 8.59
N VAL A 147 -0.31 -4.17 8.50
CA VAL A 147 -0.19 -3.15 9.55
C VAL A 147 -1.56 -2.51 9.82
N THR A 148 -1.93 -2.46 11.10
CA THR A 148 -3.06 -1.67 11.57
C THR A 148 -2.57 -0.45 12.35
N VAL A 149 -3.06 0.73 11.99
CA VAL A 149 -2.79 1.99 12.69
C VAL A 149 -4.11 2.65 13.09
N THR A 150 -4.12 3.37 14.20
CA THR A 150 -5.33 4.03 14.73
C THR A 150 -5.07 5.51 14.98
N ALA A 151 -5.95 6.38 14.46
CA ALA A 151 -5.97 7.80 14.76
C ALA A 151 -6.66 8.05 16.11
N ASN A 152 -5.95 8.60 17.08
CA ASN A 152 -6.51 8.91 18.39
C ASN A 152 -7.00 10.35 18.46
N TRP A 153 -8.08 10.56 19.22
CA TRP A 153 -8.76 11.85 19.34
C TRP A 153 -9.09 12.17 20.79
N THR A 154 -8.97 13.44 21.16
CA THR A 154 -9.42 13.97 22.45
C THR A 154 -10.55 14.96 22.21
N LYS A 155 -11.67 14.81 22.92
CA LYS A 155 -12.81 15.72 22.79
C LYS A 155 -12.38 17.13 23.20
N SER A 156 -12.61 18.10 22.31
CA SER A 156 -12.39 19.51 22.64
C SER A 156 -13.47 19.91 23.64
N SER A 157 -13.08 20.26 24.88
CA SER A 157 -14.03 20.76 25.86
C SER A 157 -14.63 22.07 25.35
N GLY A 158 -15.91 22.04 24.95
CA GLY A 158 -16.67 23.22 24.59
C GLY A 158 -16.87 24.09 25.81
N GLY A 159 -15.90 24.96 26.09
CA GLY A 159 -16.02 25.97 27.13
C GLY A 159 -16.99 27.05 26.67
N ASN A 160 -18.28 26.88 26.96
CA ASN A 160 -19.19 28.01 27.08
C ASN A 160 -19.38 28.33 28.57
N GLY A 161 -18.46 29.12 29.11
CA GLY A 161 -18.66 29.79 30.39
C GLY A 161 -19.48 31.05 30.17
N GLY A 162 -20.73 31.07 30.68
CA GLY A 162 -21.50 32.31 30.83
C GLY A 162 -23.00 32.11 31.06
N GLY A 163 -23.43 32.03 32.33
CA GLY A 163 -24.78 32.46 32.73
C GLY A 163 -25.65 31.47 33.52
N GLY A 164 -25.46 31.43 34.85
CA GLY A 164 -26.46 31.17 35.90
C GLY A 164 -27.57 30.12 35.71
N GLY A 165 -27.43 28.96 36.37
CA GLY A 165 -28.54 28.03 36.63
C GLY A 165 -28.07 26.76 37.33
N ASN A 166 -28.62 26.48 38.51
CA ASN A 166 -28.29 25.37 39.43
C ASN A 166 -27.69 24.11 38.78
N VAL A 167 -26.38 23.90 38.96
CA VAL A 167 -25.71 22.66 38.59
C VAL A 167 -25.92 21.66 39.72
N ARG A 168 -26.71 20.62 39.47
CA ARG A 168 -26.73 19.41 40.30
C ARG A 168 -25.45 18.64 40.01
N TYR A 169 -24.56 18.51 40.98
CA TYR A 169 -23.44 17.59 40.89
C TYR A 169 -23.97 16.17 41.10
N THR A 170 -24.03 15.36 40.05
CA THR A 170 -24.11 13.92 40.20
C THR A 170 -22.70 13.42 40.49
N VAL A 171 -22.41 13.14 41.77
CA VAL A 171 -21.21 12.40 42.16
C VAL A 171 -21.47 10.93 41.82
N SER A 172 -20.81 10.44 40.78
CA SER A 172 -20.75 9.01 40.49
C SER A 172 -19.64 8.40 41.35
N PHE A 173 -19.99 7.52 42.28
CA PHE A 173 -19.00 6.69 42.95
C PHE A 173 -18.74 5.46 42.08
N GLU A 174 -17.49 5.24 41.68
CA GLU A 174 -17.06 3.94 41.19
C GLU A 174 -16.94 3.01 42.40
N THR A 175 -17.89 2.08 42.56
CA THR A 175 -17.73 0.99 43.51
C THR A 175 -16.74 0.01 42.93
N ASN A 176 -15.44 0.26 43.15
CA ASN A 176 -14.43 -0.74 42.86
C ASN A 176 -14.55 -1.85 43.92
N GLY A 177 -14.98 -3.04 43.49
CA GLY A 177 -14.91 -4.34 44.19
C GLY A 177 -14.97 -4.32 45.72
N GLY A 178 -16.10 -4.78 46.28
CA GLY A 178 -16.41 -4.75 47.70
C GLY A 178 -15.36 -5.35 48.64
N ASN A 179 -15.45 -4.91 49.91
CA ASN A 179 -14.88 -5.60 51.05
C ASN A 179 -15.87 -5.52 52.22
N ASP A 180 -16.17 -6.67 52.80
CA ASP A 180 -17.16 -6.92 53.84
C ASP A 180 -16.54 -6.63 55.23
N ILE A 181 -17.16 -5.79 56.08
CA ILE A 181 -16.91 -5.83 57.53
C ILE A 181 -18.22 -5.51 58.28
N ALA A 182 -18.68 -6.52 59.02
CA ALA A 182 -19.78 -6.48 59.97
C ALA A 182 -19.53 -5.56 61.18
N SER A 183 -20.62 -5.04 61.75
CA SER A 183 -20.89 -5.03 63.19
C SER A 183 -22.38 -4.92 63.44
#